data_AF-A0AAW3X3D4-F1
#
_entry.id   AF-A0AAW3X3D4-F1
#
_cell.length_a   1.000
_cell.length_b   1.000
_cell.length_c   1.000
_cell.angle_alpha   90.00
_cell.angle_beta   90.00
_cell.angle_gamma   90.00
#
_symmetry.space_group_name_H-M   'P 1'
#
loop_
_entity.id
_entity.type
_entity.pdbx_description
1 polymer ?
#
loop_
_entity_poly.entity_id
_entity_poly.type
_entity_poly.pdbx_seq_one_letter_code
_entity_poly.pdbx_strand_id
1 'polypeptide(L)'
;MIENHIFPHATHSKHTLPLSSRQTSAAIPRLSGQTRAAAPARAQKAADEFARYLLTRNLADETLRAYTYAVRQYFTYYRDITYPNLKLYKIFLLEHYKPQTINQRIRALNAYLDFKKLYPGHLPMVKIQQKTYLDHMISEADYEYLKRCLLRDERYTYYFLIRFMAATGVRVSEVIQFQAEDIFSGYKDIYSKGNKVRRIYIPQSLRTDTLKWLSFLHKSHGPIFLNRFSSPISPGGIRSQLKTIALSYHMTPEMVHPHAFRHRFAKSFIEKCGDISLLADLLGHDSIETTRIYLMKSSQEQQTVIDRVVTW
;
A
#
# COMPACT_ATOMS: atom_id res chain seq x y z
N MET A 1 -5.05 13.71 -45.12
CA MET A 1 -6.47 14.11 -45.03
C MET A 1 -7.03 13.34 -43.85
N ILE A 2 -7.32 13.89 -42.67
CA ILE A 2 -7.96 15.16 -42.26
C ILE A 2 -7.33 15.51 -40.88
N GLU A 3 -6.58 16.62 -40.70
CA GLU A 3 -6.98 17.92 -40.09
C GLU A 3 -7.70 17.82 -38.73
N ASN A 4 -7.07 18.23 -37.61
CA ASN A 4 -7.03 19.57 -36.98
C ASN A 4 -8.27 19.98 -36.16
N HIS A 5 -8.00 20.56 -34.98
CA HIS A 5 -8.86 21.26 -34.02
C HIS A 5 -9.83 20.46 -33.14
N ILE A 6 -9.50 20.26 -31.85
CA ILE A 6 -10.50 20.28 -30.75
C ILE A 6 -9.83 20.70 -29.42
N PHE A 7 -9.89 21.98 -29.04
CA PHE A 7 -9.78 22.38 -27.62
C PHE A 7 -10.73 23.55 -27.35
N PRO A 8 -11.84 23.35 -26.62
CA PRO A 8 -12.62 24.42 -26.01
C PRO A 8 -12.52 24.44 -24.48
N HIS A 9 -12.61 25.66 -23.92
CA HIS A 9 -12.61 25.99 -22.50
C HIS A 9 -13.86 25.47 -21.76
N ALA A 10 -13.69 25.05 -20.50
CA ALA A 10 -14.75 24.59 -19.60
C ALA A 10 -14.97 25.56 -18.42
N THR A 11 -16.25 25.84 -18.11
CA THR A 11 -16.73 26.56 -16.93
C THR A 11 -17.04 25.60 -15.78
N HIS A 12 -16.74 26.06 -14.56
CA HIS A 12 -16.89 25.32 -13.30
C HIS A 12 -18.35 25.24 -12.81
N SER A 13 -18.74 24.10 -12.24
CA SER A 13 -19.69 24.11 -11.11
C SER A 13 -19.40 22.98 -10.11
N LYS A 14 -19.45 23.34 -8.83
CA LYS A 14 -19.14 22.52 -7.65
C LYS A 14 -20.46 21.99 -7.08
N HIS A 15 -20.52 20.70 -6.73
CA HIS A 15 -21.48 20.22 -5.74
C HIS A 15 -20.85 19.19 -4.80
N THR A 16 -20.76 19.60 -3.54
CA THR A 16 -20.40 18.85 -2.33
C THR A 16 -21.67 18.31 -1.67
N LEU A 17 -21.65 17.09 -1.14
CA LEU A 17 -22.55 16.56 -0.09
C LEU A 17 -21.91 15.29 0.55
N PRO A 18 -22.33 14.83 1.74
CA PRO A 18 -21.44 14.72 2.90
C PRO A 18 -21.26 13.29 3.47
N LEU A 19 -20.26 13.16 4.34
CA LEU A 19 -19.90 11.97 5.10
C LEU A 19 -20.90 11.69 6.24
N SER A 20 -21.37 10.44 6.36
CA SER A 20 -22.08 9.93 7.54
C SER A 20 -21.23 8.86 8.23
N SER A 21 -20.87 9.13 9.48
CA SER A 21 -20.21 8.23 10.41
C SER A 21 -21.16 7.93 11.58
N ARG A 22 -21.50 6.66 11.80
CA ARG A 22 -22.05 6.18 13.08
C ARG A 22 -21.18 5.04 13.58
N GLN A 23 -20.41 5.32 14.64
CA GLN A 23 -19.79 4.32 15.50
C GLN A 23 -20.61 4.26 16.79
N THR A 24 -21.14 3.09 17.12
CA THR A 24 -21.77 2.80 18.41
C THR A 24 -20.70 2.40 19.43
N SER A 25 -20.76 3.03 20.61
CA SER A 25 -19.80 2.93 21.70
C SER A 25 -20.21 1.80 22.66
N ALA A 26 -19.39 0.74 22.79
CA ALA A 26 -19.43 -0.18 23.93
C ALA A 26 -18.34 0.22 24.94
N ALA A 27 -18.72 0.42 26.20
CA ALA A 27 -17.86 0.99 27.24
C ALA A 27 -16.93 -0.05 27.88
N ILE A 28 -15.63 0.24 27.91
CA ILE A 28 -14.61 -0.49 28.69
C ILE A 28 -14.78 -0.13 30.18
N PRO A 29 -14.60 -1.09 31.13
CA PRO A 29 -14.68 -0.80 32.56
C PRO A 29 -13.66 0.28 32.96
N ARG A 30 -14.16 1.43 33.41
CA ARG A 30 -13.34 2.56 33.89
C ARG A 30 -12.80 2.22 35.27
N LEU A 31 -11.48 2.07 35.39
CA LEU A 31 -10.81 2.16 36.68
C LEU A 31 -10.82 3.62 37.14
N SER A 32 -11.21 3.80 38.39
CA SER A 32 -11.58 5.04 39.06
C SER A 32 -10.43 6.05 39.20
N GLY A 33 -10.77 7.33 39.00
CA GLY A 33 -10.15 8.49 39.64
C GLY A 33 -8.68 8.79 39.30
N GLN A 34 -8.44 9.69 38.32
CA GLN A 34 -7.54 10.85 38.43
C GLN A 34 -7.38 11.58 37.08
N THR A 35 -7.53 12.91 37.13
CA THR A 35 -7.26 13.99 36.15
C THR A 35 -7.00 13.64 34.66
N ARG A 36 -8.03 13.82 33.82
CA ARG A 36 -8.01 13.71 32.33
C ARG A 36 -6.93 14.57 31.63
N ALA A 37 -6.39 15.60 32.27
CA ALA A 37 -5.40 16.50 31.66
C ALA A 37 -3.97 15.92 31.62
N ALA A 38 -3.60 15.00 32.52
CA ALA A 38 -2.23 14.48 32.63
C ALA A 38 -1.93 13.27 31.73
N ALA A 39 -2.96 12.52 31.33
CA ALA A 39 -2.84 11.36 30.44
C ALA A 39 -2.26 11.71 29.05
N PRO A 40 -2.74 12.75 28.33
CA PRO A 40 -2.21 13.09 27.01
C PRO A 40 -0.76 13.59 27.05
N ALA A 41 -0.40 14.39 28.06
CA ALA A 41 0.98 14.89 28.21
C ALA A 41 1.98 13.76 28.47
N ARG A 42 1.64 12.79 29.34
CA ARG A 42 2.47 11.61 29.59
C ARG A 42 2.60 10.75 28.34
N ALA A 43 1.50 10.50 27.65
CA ALA A 43 1.47 9.69 26.44
C ALA A 43 2.35 10.29 25.34
N GLN A 44 2.31 11.61 25.17
CA GLN A 44 3.15 12.32 24.22
C GLN A 44 4.64 12.24 24.62
N LYS A 45 4.97 12.50 25.90
CA LYS A 45 6.34 12.38 26.41
C LYS A 45 6.95 10.99 26.16
N ALA A 46 6.21 9.93 26.47
CA ALA A 46 6.65 8.55 26.23
C ALA A 46 6.88 8.26 24.74
N ALA A 47 5.99 8.76 23.88
CA ALA A 47 6.13 8.63 22.43
C ALA A 47 7.34 9.37 21.88
N ASP A 48 7.63 10.58 22.37
CA ASP A 48 8.76 11.39 21.93
C ASP A 48 10.11 10.79 22.36
N GLU A 49 10.18 10.26 23.59
CA GLU A 49 11.35 9.52 24.06
C GLU A 49 11.60 8.26 23.21
N PHE A 50 10.53 7.54 22.88
CA PHE A 50 10.64 6.37 22.02
C PHE A 50 11.02 6.74 20.59
N ALA A 51 10.48 7.83 20.04
CA ALA A 51 10.81 8.32 18.71
C ALA A 51 12.32 8.57 18.57
N ARG A 52 12.94 9.22 19.57
CA ARG A 52 14.39 9.43 19.60
C ARG A 52 15.16 8.12 19.54
N TYR A 53 14.75 7.11 20.32
CA TYR A 53 15.36 5.78 20.26
C TYR A 53 15.19 5.12 18.88
N LEU A 54 14.01 5.20 18.27
CA LEU A 54 13.77 4.62 16.96
C LEU A 54 14.57 5.29 15.83
N LEU A 55 14.84 6.59 15.95
CA LEU A 55 15.70 7.32 15.02
C LEU A 55 17.14 6.79 15.06
N THR A 56 17.68 6.47 16.25
CA THR A 56 19.02 5.87 16.36
C THR A 56 19.13 4.49 15.70
N ARG A 57 18.00 3.82 15.48
CA ARG A 57 17.90 2.50 14.83
C ARG A 57 17.66 2.59 13.31
N ASN A 58 17.66 3.80 12.74
CA ASN A 58 17.47 4.05 11.31
C ASN A 58 16.21 3.37 10.72
N LEU A 59 15.11 3.40 11.47
CA LEU A 59 13.82 2.83 11.04
C LEU A 59 13.13 3.76 10.04
N ALA A 60 12.39 3.18 9.09
CA ALA A 60 11.60 3.95 8.13
C ALA A 60 10.54 4.83 8.84
N ASP A 61 10.32 6.05 8.34
CA ASP A 61 9.40 7.05 8.93
C ASP A 61 8.01 6.49 9.22
N GLU A 62 7.46 5.68 8.31
CA GLU A 62 6.15 5.05 8.50
C GLU A 62 6.14 4.09 9.69
N THR A 63 7.25 3.37 9.90
CA THR A 63 7.40 2.48 11.06
C THR A 63 7.52 3.29 12.35
N LEU A 64 8.29 4.38 12.32
CA LEU A 64 8.42 5.30 13.44
C LEU A 64 7.06 5.90 13.85
N ARG A 65 6.28 6.40 12.87
CA ARG A 65 4.93 6.94 13.11
C ARG A 65 3.98 5.90 13.67
N ALA A 66 3.98 4.69 13.11
CA ALA A 66 3.13 3.60 13.59
C ALA A 66 3.49 3.19 15.03
N TYR A 67 4.79 3.14 15.34
CA TYR A 67 5.28 2.70 16.64
C TYR A 67 5.01 3.74 17.74
N THR A 68 5.32 5.00 17.47
CA THR A 68 5.04 6.11 18.39
C THR A 68 3.55 6.27 18.63
N TYR A 69 2.72 6.11 17.59
CA TYR A 69 1.26 6.11 17.74
C TYR A 69 0.78 5.01 18.69
N ALA A 70 1.27 3.77 18.52
CA ALA A 70 0.85 2.64 19.34
C ALA A 70 1.21 2.84 20.82
N VAL A 71 2.40 3.37 21.11
CA VAL A 71 2.85 3.71 22.46
C VAL A 71 2.00 4.83 23.05
N ARG A 72 1.77 5.91 22.29
CA ARG A 72 0.92 7.02 22.74
C ARG A 72 -0.49 6.53 23.07
N GLN A 73 -1.07 5.71 22.20
CA GLN A 73 -2.40 5.16 22.42
C GLN A 73 -2.47 4.32 23.70
N TYR A 74 -1.48 3.45 23.94
CA TYR A 74 -1.44 2.67 25.17
C TYR A 74 -1.46 3.57 26.41
N PHE A 75 -0.61 4.60 26.43
CA PHE A 75 -0.51 5.51 27.58
C PHE A 75 -1.70 6.45 27.77
N THR A 76 -2.58 6.56 26.77
CA THR A 76 -3.89 7.22 26.91
C THR A 76 -4.83 6.39 27.79
N TYR A 77 -4.75 5.06 27.74
CA TYR A 77 -5.64 4.16 28.49
C TYR A 77 -5.03 3.69 29.82
N TYR A 78 -3.72 3.43 29.84
CA TYR A 78 -3.03 2.87 31.00
C TYR A 78 -1.89 3.77 31.44
N ARG A 79 -1.70 3.90 32.76
CA ARG A 79 -0.59 4.68 33.34
C ARG A 79 0.71 3.90 33.36
N ASP A 80 0.62 2.67 33.83
CA ASP A 80 1.78 1.83 34.09
C ASP A 80 1.79 0.63 33.14
N ILE A 81 3.00 0.24 32.72
CA ILE A 81 3.22 -0.95 31.93
C ILE A 81 3.33 -2.15 32.87
N THR A 82 2.23 -2.89 32.98
CA THR A 82 2.15 -4.15 33.71
C THR A 82 1.56 -5.23 32.80
N TYR A 83 1.87 -6.49 33.06
CA TYR A 83 1.34 -7.59 32.26
C TYR A 83 -0.21 -7.63 32.22
N PRO A 84 -0.94 -7.37 33.33
CA PRO A 84 -2.40 -7.22 33.30
C PRO A 84 -2.87 -6.08 32.38
N ASN A 85 -2.26 -4.89 32.45
CA ASN A 85 -2.63 -3.76 31.60
C ASN A 85 -2.34 -4.03 30.12
N LEU A 86 -1.23 -4.71 29.83
CA LEU A 86 -0.88 -5.16 28.47
C LEU A 86 -1.92 -6.15 27.92
N LYS A 87 -2.41 -7.08 28.74
CA LYS A 87 -3.51 -8.00 28.37
C LYS A 87 -4.82 -7.26 28.12
N LEU A 88 -5.22 -6.35 29.00
CA LEU A 88 -6.43 -5.55 28.82
C LEU A 88 -6.36 -4.69 27.56
N TYR A 89 -5.19 -4.10 27.28
CA TYR A 89 -4.98 -3.38 26.03
C TYR A 89 -5.09 -4.29 24.81
N LYS A 90 -4.55 -5.51 24.86
CA LYS A 90 -4.71 -6.48 23.77
C LYS A 90 -6.18 -6.85 23.54
N ILE A 91 -6.99 -7.01 24.59
CA ILE A 91 -8.43 -7.26 24.48
C ILE A 91 -9.12 -6.08 23.79
N PHE A 92 -8.84 -4.85 24.24
CA PHE A 92 -9.33 -3.64 23.57
C PHE A 92 -8.96 -3.62 22.08
N LEU A 93 -7.71 -3.98 21.74
CA LEU A 93 -7.28 -4.04 20.34
C LEU A 93 -8.05 -5.07 19.52
N LEU A 94 -8.37 -6.24 20.09
CA LEU A 94 -9.14 -7.31 19.45
C LEU A 94 -10.57 -6.87 19.11
N GLU A 95 -11.18 -6.06 19.97
CA GLU A 95 -12.55 -5.57 19.76
C GLU A 95 -12.65 -4.47 18.69
N HIS A 96 -11.56 -3.73 18.43
CA HIS A 96 -11.62 -2.48 17.66
C HIS A 96 -10.83 -2.51 16.35
N TYR A 97 -9.96 -3.49 16.12
CA TYR A 97 -9.02 -3.47 14.99
C TYR A 97 -8.88 -4.82 14.30
N LYS A 98 -8.52 -4.76 13.01
CA LYS A 98 -8.18 -5.97 12.25
C LYS A 98 -6.89 -6.58 12.79
N PRO A 99 -6.73 -7.92 12.77
CA PRO A 99 -5.58 -8.62 13.36
C PRO A 99 -4.19 -8.10 12.93
N GLN A 100 -4.05 -7.64 11.69
CA GLN A 100 -2.79 -7.08 11.19
C GLN A 100 -2.40 -5.78 11.90
N THR A 101 -3.37 -4.89 12.14
CA THR A 101 -3.19 -3.66 12.93
C THR A 101 -2.87 -3.99 14.38
N ILE A 102 -3.54 -5.00 14.96
CA ILE A 102 -3.26 -5.47 16.32
C ILE A 102 -1.81 -5.93 16.43
N ASN A 103 -1.35 -6.79 15.52
CA ASN A 103 0.02 -7.29 15.53
C ASN A 103 1.06 -6.20 15.32
N GLN A 104 0.78 -5.18 14.49
CA GLN A 104 1.66 -4.01 14.36
C GLN A 104 1.78 -3.24 15.68
N ARG A 105 0.68 -3.04 16.40
CA ARG A 105 0.68 -2.36 17.70
C ARG A 105 1.35 -3.18 18.80
N ILE A 106 1.14 -4.51 18.80
CA ILE A 106 1.84 -5.43 19.70
C ILE A 106 3.36 -5.38 19.44
N ARG A 107 3.81 -5.40 18.18
CA ARG A 107 5.24 -5.23 17.85
C ARG A 107 5.80 -3.91 18.37
N ALA A 108 5.08 -2.81 18.15
CA ALA A 108 5.49 -1.51 18.64
C ALA A 108 5.61 -1.48 20.17
N LEU A 109 4.66 -2.08 20.89
CA LEU A 109 4.72 -2.19 22.34
C LEU A 109 5.87 -3.07 22.81
N ASN A 110 6.07 -4.25 22.24
CA ASN A 110 7.20 -5.11 22.60
C ASN A 110 8.54 -4.38 22.37
N ALA A 111 8.68 -3.67 21.25
CA ALA A 111 9.85 -2.83 20.99
C ALA A 111 10.02 -1.69 22.02
N TYR A 112 8.93 -1.14 22.53
CA TYR A 112 8.96 -0.15 23.62
C TYR A 112 9.36 -0.78 24.97
N LEU A 113 8.91 -2.01 25.26
CA LEU A 113 9.34 -2.76 26.44
C LEU A 113 10.85 -2.98 26.41
N ASP A 114 11.39 -3.39 25.26
CA ASP A 114 12.83 -3.59 25.07
C ASP A 114 13.61 -2.28 25.26
N PHE A 115 13.10 -1.18 24.71
CA PHE A 115 13.68 0.16 24.90
C PHE A 115 13.76 0.57 26.36
N LYS A 116 12.66 0.38 27.12
CA LYS A 116 12.61 0.74 28.54
C LYS A 116 13.23 -0.33 29.45
N LYS A 117 13.72 -1.45 28.89
CA LYS A 117 14.19 -2.63 29.64
C LYS A 117 13.18 -3.09 30.68
N LEU A 118 11.90 -3.08 30.31
CA LEU A 118 10.81 -3.56 31.15
C LEU A 118 10.56 -5.03 30.84
N TYR A 119 10.50 -5.86 31.87
CA TYR A 119 10.32 -7.31 31.72
C TYR A 119 9.02 -7.86 32.33
N PRO A 120 7.83 -7.25 32.07
CA PRO A 120 6.56 -7.89 32.42
C PRO A 120 6.23 -9.10 31.52
N GLY A 121 7.05 -9.38 30.51
CA GLY A 121 6.82 -10.37 29.45
C GLY A 121 6.30 -9.72 28.17
N HIS A 122 6.77 -10.20 27.01
CA HIS A 122 6.29 -9.74 25.70
C HIS A 122 4.84 -10.15 25.46
N LEU A 123 4.07 -9.28 24.81
CA LEU A 123 2.72 -9.61 24.38
C LEU A 123 2.79 -10.58 23.19
N PRO A 124 2.12 -11.75 23.27
CA PRO A 124 2.06 -12.66 22.15
C PRO A 124 1.20 -12.08 21.03
N MET A 125 1.65 -12.22 19.79
CA MET A 125 0.89 -11.82 18.61
C MET A 125 -0.39 -12.66 18.46
N VAL A 126 -1.39 -12.07 17.81
CA VAL A 126 -2.58 -12.79 17.37
C VAL A 126 -2.18 -13.65 16.18
N LYS A 127 -2.44 -14.97 16.27
CA LYS A 127 -2.25 -15.88 15.14
C LYS A 127 -3.33 -15.59 14.11
N ILE A 128 -2.92 -15.31 12.88
CA ILE A 128 -3.83 -15.08 11.75
C ILE A 128 -3.69 -16.28 10.85
N GLN A 129 -4.79 -17.01 10.64
CA GLN A 129 -4.83 -17.99 9.56
C GLN A 129 -4.78 -17.20 8.25
N GLN A 130 -3.77 -17.46 7.41
CA GLN A 130 -3.70 -16.83 6.11
C GLN A 130 -4.91 -17.30 5.29
N LYS A 131 -5.68 -16.35 4.73
CA LYS A 131 -6.71 -16.68 3.76
C LYS A 131 -6.05 -17.36 2.56
N THR A 132 -6.60 -18.49 2.11
CA THR A 132 -6.04 -19.27 0.99
C THR A 132 -6.25 -18.62 -0.38
N TYR A 133 -6.97 -17.50 -0.44
CA TYR A 133 -7.39 -16.82 -1.66
C TYR A 133 -7.28 -15.29 -1.52
N LEU A 134 -7.07 -14.61 -2.65
CA LEU A 134 -7.14 -13.16 -2.76
C LEU A 134 -8.49 -12.72 -3.33
N ASP A 135 -9.19 -11.83 -2.62
CA ASP A 135 -10.49 -11.25 -3.04
C ASP A 135 -10.37 -10.13 -4.08
N HIS A 136 -9.18 -9.56 -4.30
CA HIS A 136 -9.06 -8.24 -4.94
C HIS A 136 -8.04 -8.21 -6.09
N MET A 137 -8.25 -9.03 -7.12
CA MET A 137 -7.43 -9.07 -8.33
C MET A 137 -8.18 -8.43 -9.50
N ILE A 138 -7.52 -7.52 -10.22
CA ILE A 138 -8.07 -6.96 -11.46
C ILE A 138 -7.98 -8.01 -12.58
N SER A 139 -9.09 -8.25 -13.28
CA SER A 139 -9.11 -9.15 -14.44
C SER A 139 -8.36 -8.56 -15.64
N GLU A 140 -7.97 -9.39 -16.61
CA GLU A 140 -7.38 -8.91 -17.86
C GLU A 140 -8.33 -7.96 -18.60
N ALA A 141 -9.62 -8.30 -18.64
CA ALA A 141 -10.67 -7.49 -19.27
C ALA A 141 -10.85 -6.13 -18.60
N ASP A 142 -10.92 -6.10 -17.26
CA ASP A 142 -11.04 -4.86 -16.48
C ASP A 142 -9.81 -3.96 -16.66
N TYR A 143 -8.62 -4.55 -16.69
CA TYR A 143 -7.39 -3.80 -16.92
C TYR A 143 -7.35 -3.16 -18.31
N GLU A 144 -7.73 -3.90 -19.36
CA GLU A 144 -7.79 -3.36 -20.72
C GLU A 144 -8.92 -2.33 -20.89
N TYR A 145 -10.06 -2.52 -20.21
CA TYR A 145 -11.11 -1.50 -20.13
C TYR A 145 -10.60 -0.21 -19.46
N LEU A 146 -9.97 -0.32 -18.29
CA LEU A 146 -9.38 0.81 -17.57
C LEU A 146 -8.37 1.59 -18.44
N LYS A 147 -7.47 0.88 -19.13
CA LYS A 147 -6.51 1.50 -20.06
C LYS A 147 -7.19 2.31 -21.16
N ARG A 148 -8.23 1.75 -21.78
CA ARG A 148 -8.99 2.42 -22.85
C ARG A 148 -9.69 3.67 -22.34
N CYS A 149 -10.33 3.61 -21.18
CA CYS A 149 -10.97 4.78 -20.57
C CYS A 149 -9.97 5.88 -20.22
N LEU A 150 -8.81 5.52 -19.65
CA LEU A 150 -7.76 6.49 -19.32
C LEU A 150 -7.19 7.18 -20.55
N LEU A 151 -7.03 6.47 -21.66
CA LEU A 151 -6.60 7.06 -22.94
C LEU A 151 -7.67 8.00 -23.52
N ARG A 152 -8.92 7.55 -23.56
CA ARG A 152 -10.06 8.34 -24.07
C ARG A 152 -10.21 9.66 -23.32
N ASP A 153 -10.03 9.64 -22.01
CA ASP A 153 -10.17 10.80 -21.14
C ASP A 153 -8.85 11.59 -20.98
N GLU A 154 -7.83 11.29 -21.80
CA GLU A 154 -6.51 11.95 -21.81
C GLU A 154 -5.79 11.93 -20.45
N ARG A 155 -6.09 10.96 -19.60
CA ARG A 155 -5.46 10.77 -18.28
C ARG A 155 -4.13 10.04 -18.41
N TYR A 156 -3.24 10.53 -19.27
CA TYR A 156 -2.00 9.86 -19.68
C TYR A 156 -1.08 9.49 -18.50
N THR A 157 -0.96 10.37 -17.51
CA THR A 157 -0.15 10.07 -16.30
C THR A 157 -0.61 8.80 -15.62
N TYR A 158 -1.92 8.60 -15.46
CA TYR A 158 -2.47 7.40 -14.84
C TYR A 158 -2.43 6.20 -15.78
N TYR A 159 -2.62 6.42 -17.09
CA TYR A 159 -2.46 5.38 -18.11
C TYR A 159 -1.07 4.75 -18.06
N PHE A 160 0.00 5.56 -18.08
CA PHE A 160 1.35 5.04 -17.95
C PHE A 160 1.62 4.48 -16.55
N LEU A 161 1.16 5.13 -15.49
CA LEU A 161 1.37 4.66 -14.12
C LEU A 161 0.86 3.24 -13.90
N ILE A 162 -0.37 2.93 -14.33
CA ILE A 162 -0.91 1.57 -14.18
C ILE A 162 -0.20 0.57 -15.08
N ARG A 163 0.31 0.99 -16.25
CA ARG A 163 1.11 0.15 -17.15
C ARG A 163 2.45 -0.19 -16.53
N PHE A 164 3.15 0.76 -15.93
CA PHE A 164 4.39 0.49 -15.21
C PHE A 164 4.16 -0.51 -14.07
N MET A 165 3.13 -0.31 -13.25
CA MET A 165 2.82 -1.24 -12.17
C MET A 165 2.49 -2.65 -12.68
N ALA A 166 1.67 -2.77 -13.73
CA ALA A 166 1.22 -4.05 -14.27
C ALA A 166 2.26 -4.76 -15.15
N ALA A 167 3.24 -4.05 -15.70
CA ALA A 167 4.26 -4.61 -16.60
C ALA A 167 5.61 -4.87 -15.94
N THR A 168 5.91 -4.20 -14.82
CA THR A 168 7.18 -4.36 -14.09
C THR A 168 6.99 -4.88 -12.67
N GLY A 169 5.74 -4.91 -12.18
CA GLY A 169 5.42 -5.37 -10.84
C GLY A 169 5.89 -4.43 -9.73
N VAL A 170 6.43 -3.23 -10.00
CA VAL A 170 6.95 -2.33 -8.97
C VAL A 170 5.92 -1.90 -7.93
N ARG A 171 6.37 -1.62 -6.70
CA ARG A 171 5.51 -1.06 -5.65
C ARG A 171 5.14 0.39 -5.99
N VAL A 172 4.03 0.88 -5.44
CA VAL A 172 3.62 2.29 -5.64
C VAL A 172 4.65 3.31 -5.12
N SER A 173 5.41 2.97 -4.09
CA SER A 173 6.50 3.82 -3.60
C SER A 173 7.71 3.84 -4.53
N GLU A 174 7.83 2.85 -5.41
CA GLU A 174 8.94 2.69 -6.35
C GLU A 174 8.58 3.30 -7.71
N VAL A 175 7.34 3.13 -8.19
CA VAL A 175 6.89 3.69 -9.48
C VAL A 175 7.05 5.21 -9.54
N ILE A 176 6.80 5.90 -8.43
CA ILE A 176 6.89 7.37 -8.36
C ILE A 176 8.32 7.90 -8.47
N GLN A 177 9.31 7.03 -8.34
CA GLN A 177 10.72 7.38 -8.42
C GLN A 177 11.26 7.32 -9.85
N PHE A 178 10.47 6.84 -10.82
CA PHE A 178 10.88 6.80 -12.22
C PHE A 178 11.07 8.21 -12.78
N GLN A 179 12.19 8.38 -13.45
CA GLN A 179 12.62 9.60 -14.11
C GLN A 179 12.72 9.35 -15.63
N ALA A 180 12.74 10.41 -16.43
CA ALA A 180 12.79 10.30 -17.88
C ALA A 180 14.04 9.52 -18.36
N GLU A 181 15.16 9.72 -17.67
CA GLU A 181 16.46 9.08 -17.83
C GLU A 181 16.37 7.55 -17.70
N ASP A 182 15.55 7.05 -16.78
CA ASP A 182 15.29 5.61 -16.62
C ASP A 182 14.60 5.03 -17.86
N ILE A 183 13.74 5.83 -18.52
CA ILE A 183 13.03 5.41 -19.73
C ILE A 183 13.99 5.37 -20.92
N PHE A 184 14.88 6.37 -21.02
CA PHE A 184 15.91 6.39 -22.06
C PHE A 184 16.89 5.23 -21.90
N SER A 185 17.32 4.88 -20.69
CA SER A 185 18.19 3.73 -20.44
C SER A 185 17.46 2.37 -20.53
N GLY A 186 16.15 2.35 -20.31
CA GLY A 186 15.31 1.15 -20.37
C GLY A 186 15.28 0.33 -19.08
N TYR A 187 15.89 0.82 -18.01
CA TYR A 187 15.85 0.19 -16.70
C TYR A 187 15.97 1.23 -15.58
N LYS A 188 15.64 0.82 -14.36
CA LYS A 188 15.85 1.59 -13.14
C LYS A 188 16.45 0.73 -12.04
N ASP A 189 17.52 1.20 -11.42
CA ASP A 189 18.08 0.58 -10.22
C ASP A 189 17.42 1.16 -8.96
N ILE A 190 16.93 0.29 -8.08
CA ILE A 190 16.23 0.66 -6.84
C ILE A 190 16.90 0.02 -5.63
N TYR A 191 17.13 0.84 -4.61
CA TYR A 191 17.57 0.40 -3.30
C TYR A 191 16.41 -0.20 -2.51
N SER A 192 16.54 -1.48 -2.18
CA SER A 192 15.60 -2.23 -1.35
C SER A 192 16.06 -2.22 0.12
N LYS A 193 15.15 -2.58 1.03
CA LYS A 193 15.45 -2.73 2.45
C LYS A 193 16.64 -3.69 2.63
N GLY A 194 17.58 -3.35 3.51
CA GLY A 194 18.81 -4.14 3.71
C GLY A 194 19.98 -3.79 2.79
N ASN A 195 19.96 -2.60 2.17
CA ASN A 195 21.05 -2.08 1.33
C ASN A 195 21.33 -2.91 0.05
N LYS A 196 20.30 -3.61 -0.45
CA LYS A 196 20.38 -4.37 -1.71
C LYS A 196 19.89 -3.51 -2.86
N VAL A 197 20.64 -3.48 -3.96
CA VAL A 197 20.20 -2.85 -5.22
C VAL A 197 19.56 -3.92 -6.09
N ARG A 198 18.41 -3.60 -6.68
CA ARG A 198 17.81 -4.44 -7.73
C ARG A 198 17.47 -3.60 -8.95
N ARG A 199 17.69 -4.19 -10.13
CA ARG A 199 17.36 -3.59 -11.42
C ARG A 199 15.95 -3.96 -11.84
N ILE A 200 15.17 -2.95 -12.21
CA ILE A 200 13.85 -3.11 -12.82
C ILE A 200 13.97 -2.81 -14.30
N TYR A 201 13.71 -3.82 -15.13
CA TYR A 201 13.69 -3.65 -16.58
C TYR A 201 12.34 -3.11 -17.04
N ILE A 202 12.37 -2.17 -17.99
CA ILE A 202 11.17 -1.60 -18.61
C ILE A 202 10.94 -2.35 -19.92
N PRO A 203 9.82 -3.08 -20.07
CA PRO A 203 9.51 -3.78 -21.30
C PRO A 203 9.55 -2.85 -22.52
N GLN A 204 10.12 -3.32 -23.62
CA GLN A 204 10.38 -2.48 -24.81
C GLN A 204 9.12 -1.79 -25.33
N SER A 205 7.97 -2.48 -25.36
CA SER A 205 6.70 -1.89 -25.78
C SER A 205 6.24 -0.75 -24.88
N LEU A 206 6.36 -0.91 -23.55
CA LEU A 206 6.06 0.15 -22.59
C LEU A 206 7.04 1.32 -22.74
N ARG A 207 8.33 1.03 -22.93
CA ARG A 207 9.36 2.04 -23.13
C ARG A 207 9.07 2.89 -24.37
N THR A 208 8.80 2.27 -25.51
CA THR A 208 8.49 2.97 -26.77
C THR A 208 7.30 3.92 -26.63
N ASP A 209 6.20 3.46 -26.02
CA ASP A 209 5.03 4.32 -25.83
C ASP A 209 5.30 5.46 -24.83
N THR A 210 6.06 5.17 -23.77
CA THR A 210 6.41 6.17 -22.76
C THR A 210 7.30 7.25 -23.36
N LEU A 211 8.25 6.90 -24.23
CA LEU A 211 9.10 7.87 -24.92
C LEU A 211 8.28 8.82 -25.82
N LYS A 212 7.27 8.31 -26.53
CA LYS A 212 6.34 9.14 -27.33
C LYS A 212 5.55 10.11 -26.46
N TRP A 213 5.11 9.67 -25.28
CA TRP A 213 4.42 10.53 -24.33
C TRP A 213 5.34 11.60 -23.75
N LEU A 214 6.59 11.24 -23.39
CA LEU A 214 7.58 12.19 -22.91
C LEU A 214 7.96 13.22 -23.97
N SER A 215 8.07 12.84 -25.25
CA SER A 215 8.32 13.78 -26.34
C SER A 215 7.17 14.77 -26.52
N PHE A 216 5.91 14.30 -26.40
CA PHE A 216 4.73 15.18 -26.44
C PHE A 216 4.72 16.19 -25.28
N LEU A 217 5.23 15.80 -24.11
CA LEU A 217 5.38 16.69 -22.95
C LEU A 217 6.66 17.55 -23.00
N HIS A 218 7.48 17.46 -24.05
CA HIS A 218 8.81 18.07 -24.15
C HIS A 218 9.70 17.79 -22.92
N LYS A 219 9.58 16.58 -22.35
CA LYS A 219 10.24 16.20 -21.11
C LYS A 219 11.43 15.28 -21.36
N SER A 220 12.63 15.79 -21.14
CA SER A 220 13.89 15.04 -21.30
C SER A 220 14.51 14.57 -19.97
N HIS A 221 14.12 15.14 -18.84
CA HIS A 221 14.73 14.87 -17.55
C HIS A 221 13.73 14.92 -16.37
N GLY A 222 14.10 14.29 -15.26
CA GLY A 222 13.41 14.34 -13.98
C GLY A 222 12.13 13.48 -13.89
N PRO A 223 11.37 13.59 -12.77
CA PRO A 223 10.30 12.66 -12.43
C PRO A 223 9.14 12.70 -13.43
N ILE A 224 8.65 11.54 -13.87
CA ILE A 224 7.62 11.44 -14.94
C ILE A 224 6.18 11.38 -14.40
N PHE A 225 6.00 10.98 -13.13
CA PHE A 225 4.67 10.90 -12.49
C PHE A 225 4.45 12.09 -11.57
N LEU A 226 3.96 13.18 -12.15
CA LEU A 226 3.74 14.46 -11.46
C LEU A 226 2.27 14.70 -11.15
N ASN A 227 2.02 15.41 -10.06
CA ASN A 227 0.71 15.92 -9.69
C ASN A 227 0.40 17.23 -10.44
N ARG A 228 -0.79 17.79 -10.20
CA ARG A 228 -1.23 19.07 -10.82
C ARG A 228 -0.35 20.28 -10.50
N PHE A 229 0.51 20.18 -9.48
CA PHE A 229 1.43 21.21 -9.01
C PHE A 229 2.88 20.90 -9.43
N SER A 230 3.08 20.05 -10.44
CA SER A 230 4.38 19.66 -10.97
C SER A 230 5.32 19.00 -9.96
N SER A 231 4.79 18.51 -8.83
CA SER A 231 5.54 17.74 -7.83
C SER A 231 5.27 16.25 -7.98
N PRO A 232 6.19 15.35 -7.60
CA PRO A 232 5.94 13.90 -7.64
C PRO A 232 4.64 13.52 -6.92
N ILE A 233 3.82 12.68 -7.55
CA ILE A 233 2.58 12.21 -6.92
C ILE A 233 2.94 11.33 -5.71
N SER A 234 2.31 11.60 -4.56
CA SER A 234 2.52 10.76 -3.38
C SER A 234 1.84 9.40 -3.52
N PRO A 235 2.34 8.33 -2.85
CA PRO A 235 1.67 7.04 -2.86
C PRO A 235 0.23 7.08 -2.33
N GLY A 236 -0.05 7.97 -1.37
CA GLY A 236 -1.41 8.22 -0.88
C GLY A 236 -2.30 8.86 -1.94
N GLY A 237 -1.76 9.85 -2.66
CA GLY A 237 -2.44 10.51 -3.78
C GLY A 237 -2.81 9.53 -4.89
N ILE A 238 -1.89 8.64 -5.27
CA ILE A 238 -2.17 7.59 -6.27
C ILE A 238 -3.32 6.69 -5.82
N ARG A 239 -3.30 6.19 -4.59
CA ARG A 239 -4.37 5.31 -4.08
C ARG A 239 -5.73 6.00 -4.09
N SER A 240 -5.77 7.26 -3.62
CA SER A 240 -7.00 8.05 -3.63
C SER A 240 -7.52 8.26 -5.06
N GLN A 241 -6.63 8.62 -5.98
CA GLN A 241 -6.99 8.91 -7.36
C GLN A 241 -7.43 7.66 -8.12
N LEU A 242 -6.77 6.53 -7.93
CA LEU A 242 -7.20 5.26 -8.52
C LEU A 242 -8.60 4.86 -8.03
N LYS A 243 -8.92 5.09 -6.75
CA LYS A 243 -10.27 4.87 -6.21
C LYS A 243 -11.30 5.77 -6.92
N THR A 244 -10.99 7.06 -7.10
CA THR A 244 -11.87 7.99 -7.83
C THR A 244 -12.04 7.59 -9.30
N ILE A 245 -10.96 7.19 -9.97
CA ILE A 245 -10.97 6.73 -11.36
C ILE A 245 -11.86 5.48 -11.52
N ALA A 246 -11.71 4.51 -10.62
CA ALA A 246 -12.52 3.29 -10.64
C ALA A 246 -14.01 3.60 -10.55
N LEU A 247 -14.39 4.46 -9.60
CA LEU A 247 -15.78 4.92 -9.44
C LEU A 247 -16.28 5.65 -10.69
N SER A 248 -15.47 6.52 -11.30
CA SER A 248 -15.87 7.25 -12.51
C SER A 248 -16.07 6.37 -13.73
N TYR A 249 -15.45 5.18 -13.76
CA TYR A 249 -15.58 4.22 -14.85
C TYR A 249 -16.51 3.05 -14.52
N HIS A 250 -17.27 3.17 -13.42
CA HIS A 250 -18.18 2.13 -12.93
C HIS A 250 -17.51 0.79 -12.66
N MET A 251 -16.25 0.83 -12.21
CA MET A 251 -15.46 -0.34 -11.80
C MET A 251 -15.46 -0.49 -10.28
N THR A 252 -15.29 -1.73 -9.81
CA THR A 252 -15.15 -2.04 -8.38
C THR A 252 -13.86 -1.43 -7.82
N PRO A 253 -13.92 -0.45 -6.90
CA PRO A 253 -12.73 0.26 -6.43
C PRO A 253 -11.72 -0.63 -5.70
N GLU A 254 -12.19 -1.69 -5.06
CA GLU A 254 -11.36 -2.68 -4.39
C GLU A 254 -10.47 -3.43 -5.38
N MET A 255 -10.83 -3.49 -6.67
CA MET A 255 -10.02 -4.12 -7.72
C MET A 255 -8.98 -3.17 -8.34
N VAL A 256 -9.15 -1.86 -8.18
CA VAL A 256 -8.32 -0.84 -8.85
C VAL A 256 -7.41 -0.15 -7.85
N HIS A 257 -6.34 -0.84 -7.47
CA HIS A 257 -5.34 -0.32 -6.54
C HIS A 257 -3.94 -0.89 -6.85
N PRO A 258 -2.85 -0.27 -6.36
CA PRO A 258 -1.50 -0.65 -6.76
C PRO A 258 -1.13 -2.12 -6.55
N HIS A 259 -1.65 -2.74 -5.49
CA HIS A 259 -1.35 -4.13 -5.20
C HIS A 259 -2.04 -5.08 -6.19
N ALA A 260 -3.27 -4.79 -6.64
CA ALA A 260 -3.94 -5.55 -7.69
C ALA A 260 -3.13 -5.58 -9.00
N PHE A 261 -2.55 -4.45 -9.43
CA PHE A 261 -1.70 -4.41 -10.64
C PHE A 261 -0.41 -5.23 -10.48
N ARG A 262 0.23 -5.15 -9.31
CA ARG A 262 1.40 -5.98 -9.02
C ARG A 262 1.05 -7.48 -8.97
N HIS A 263 -0.14 -7.81 -8.47
CA HIS A 263 -0.66 -9.17 -8.50
C HIS A 263 -0.86 -9.68 -9.93
N ARG A 264 -1.50 -8.87 -10.77
CA ARG A 264 -1.66 -9.16 -12.21
C ARG A 264 -0.33 -9.43 -12.89
N PHE A 265 0.69 -8.60 -12.63
CA PHE A 265 2.05 -8.82 -13.13
C PHE A 265 2.59 -10.19 -12.70
N ALA A 266 2.59 -10.47 -11.40
CA ALA A 266 3.17 -11.70 -10.85
C ALA A 266 2.48 -12.95 -11.41
N LYS A 267 1.14 -12.94 -11.47
CA LYS A 267 0.36 -14.03 -12.04
C LYS A 267 0.67 -14.24 -13.52
N SER A 268 0.60 -13.18 -14.34
CA SER A 268 0.89 -13.27 -15.77
C SER A 268 2.33 -13.72 -16.06
N PHE A 269 3.28 -13.32 -15.20
CA PHE A 269 4.67 -13.74 -15.30
C PHE A 269 4.83 -15.25 -15.03
N ILE A 270 4.23 -15.75 -13.96
CA ILE A 270 4.28 -17.18 -13.62
C ILE A 270 3.58 -18.03 -14.68
N GLU A 271 2.42 -17.59 -15.17
CA GLU A 271 1.67 -18.31 -16.22
C GLU A 271 2.49 -18.47 -17.52
N LYS A 272 3.38 -17.50 -17.82
CA LYS A 272 4.19 -17.51 -19.05
C LYS A 272 5.58 -18.11 -18.86
N CYS A 273 6.22 -17.89 -17.72
CA CYS A 273 7.63 -18.22 -17.49
C CYS A 273 7.83 -19.36 -16.49
N GLY A 274 6.89 -19.58 -15.55
CA GLY A 274 6.97 -20.63 -14.53
C GLY A 274 8.05 -20.46 -13.46
N ASP A 275 8.99 -19.50 -13.60
CA ASP A 275 10.10 -19.30 -12.68
C ASP A 275 9.73 -18.38 -11.49
N ILE A 276 9.45 -19.01 -10.35
CA ILE A 276 9.09 -18.32 -9.10
C ILE A 276 10.29 -17.62 -8.47
N SER A 277 11.51 -18.16 -8.66
CA SER A 277 12.74 -17.58 -8.10
C SER A 277 13.06 -16.26 -8.80
N LEU A 278 13.04 -16.27 -10.13
CA LEU A 278 13.20 -15.06 -10.94
C LEU A 278 12.14 -14.01 -10.61
N LEU A 279 10.88 -14.44 -10.41
CA LEU A 279 9.84 -13.51 -9.99
C LEU A 279 10.13 -12.89 -8.61
N ALA A 280 10.61 -13.67 -7.64
CA ALA A 280 10.94 -13.17 -6.31
C ALA A 280 12.05 -12.09 -6.37
N ASP A 281 13.05 -12.31 -7.21
CA ASP A 281 14.15 -11.37 -7.45
C ASP A 281 13.65 -10.07 -8.10
N LEU A 282 12.83 -10.18 -9.16
CA LEU A 282 12.22 -9.03 -9.85
C LEU A 282 11.35 -8.19 -8.90
N LEU A 283 10.55 -8.85 -8.07
CA LEU A 283 9.69 -8.22 -7.09
C LEU A 283 10.48 -7.66 -5.88
N GLY A 284 11.73 -8.06 -5.68
CA GLY A 284 12.54 -7.66 -4.53
C GLY A 284 11.92 -8.16 -3.23
N HIS A 285 11.67 -9.47 -3.16
CA HIS A 285 11.19 -10.17 -1.98
C HIS A 285 12.35 -10.88 -1.29
N ASP A 286 12.55 -10.60 0.01
CA ASP A 286 13.58 -11.31 0.81
C ASP A 286 13.22 -12.77 1.10
N SER A 287 11.99 -13.20 0.80
CA SER A 287 11.55 -14.59 0.98
C SER A 287 10.58 -15.01 -0.12
N ILE A 288 10.80 -16.21 -0.66
CA ILE A 288 9.92 -16.88 -1.63
C ILE A 288 8.49 -17.00 -1.08
N GLU A 289 8.31 -17.10 0.24
CA GLU A 289 6.99 -17.21 0.86
C GLU A 289 6.13 -15.96 0.65
N THR A 290 6.75 -14.78 0.54
CA THR A 290 6.04 -13.55 0.15
C THR A 290 5.66 -13.53 -1.32
N THR A 291 6.38 -14.28 -2.16
CA THR A 291 6.04 -14.52 -3.57
C THR A 291 4.92 -15.58 -3.69
N ARG A 292 4.83 -16.54 -2.76
CA ARG A 292 3.77 -17.57 -2.76
C ARG A 292 2.36 -17.00 -2.64
N ILE A 293 2.19 -15.84 -1.98
CA ILE A 293 0.91 -15.12 -1.92
C ILE A 293 0.38 -14.79 -3.34
N TYR A 294 1.27 -14.61 -4.31
CA TYR A 294 0.91 -14.34 -5.71
C TYR A 294 0.54 -15.59 -6.51
N LEU A 295 0.88 -16.79 -6.01
CA LEU A 295 0.45 -18.08 -6.58
C LEU A 295 -0.95 -18.48 -6.13
N MET A 296 -1.53 -17.75 -5.16
CA MET A 296 -2.88 -18.03 -4.67
C MET A 296 -3.90 -17.72 -5.76
N LYS A 297 -4.63 -18.74 -6.17
CA LYS A 297 -5.80 -18.60 -7.04
C LYS A 297 -6.87 -17.76 -6.36
N SER A 298 -7.66 -17.01 -7.13
CA SER A 298 -8.84 -16.34 -6.58
C SER A 298 -9.84 -17.37 -6.03
N SER A 299 -10.77 -16.96 -5.18
CA SER A 299 -11.83 -17.85 -4.69
C SER A 299 -12.60 -18.50 -5.84
N GLN A 300 -12.92 -17.72 -6.87
CA GLN A 300 -13.61 -18.19 -8.08
C GLN A 300 -12.76 -19.22 -8.85
N GLU A 301 -11.45 -19.00 -8.99
CA GLU A 301 -10.55 -19.95 -9.65
C GLU A 301 -10.34 -21.23 -8.86
N GLN A 302 -10.29 -21.13 -7.52
CA GLN A 302 -10.26 -22.30 -6.64
C GLN A 302 -11.55 -23.11 -6.81
N GLN A 303 -12.70 -22.44 -6.84
CA GLN A 303 -13.98 -23.08 -7.08
C GLN A 303 -14.01 -23.77 -8.45
N THR A 304 -13.62 -23.10 -9.53
CA THR A 304 -13.54 -23.73 -10.86
C THR A 304 -12.60 -24.93 -10.90
N VAL A 305 -11.48 -24.90 -10.18
CA VAL A 305 -10.56 -26.04 -10.08
C VAL A 305 -11.21 -27.17 -9.29
N ILE A 306 -11.88 -26.87 -8.17
CA ILE A 306 -12.58 -27.85 -7.35
C ILE A 306 -13.72 -28.48 -8.16
N ASP A 307 -14.57 -27.68 -8.80
CA ASP A 307 -15.68 -28.15 -9.64
C ASP A 307 -15.18 -29.04 -10.79
N ARG A 308 -13.97 -28.78 -11.31
CA ARG A 308 -13.35 -29.61 -12.35
C ARG A 308 -12.77 -30.92 -11.81
N VAL A 309 -12.25 -30.92 -10.59
CA VAL A 309 -11.50 -32.06 -10.01
C VAL A 309 -12.43 -32.97 -9.21
N VAL A 310 -13.41 -32.41 -8.51
CA VAL A 310 -14.36 -33.10 -7.65
C VAL A 310 -15.63 -33.34 -8.46
N THR A 311 -15.69 -34.48 -9.14
CA THR A 311 -16.82 -34.88 -9.99
C THR A 311 -17.58 -36.09 -9.44
N TRP A 312 -17.37 -36.45 -8.16
CA TRP A 312 -17.95 -37.62 -7.50
C TRP A 312 -19.06 -37.25 -6.51
#